data_AF-A0A932KW15-F1
#
_entry.id   AF-A0A932KW15-F1
#
_cell.length_a   1.000
_cell.length_b   1.000
_cell.length_c   1.000
_cell.angle_alpha   90.00
_cell.angle_beta   90.00
_cell.angle_gamma   90.00
#
_symmetry.space_group_name_H-M   'P 1'
#
loop_
_entity.id
_entity.type
_entity.pdbx_description
1 polymer ?
#
loop_
_entity_poly.entity_id
_entity_poly.type
_entity_poly.pdbx_seq_one_letter_code
_entity_poly.pdbx_strand_id
1 'polypeptide(L)'
;QHKKQHEVLAMKAKVLHDKFKAATTDDDLKTCSQVLIRVLTDWLVSHILKEDMKYKPFIPKKAPPPPAAGPVVEMYSGLPAKDDEAERKARREARNRDVEYELPPNLAHLLKRLDYVVPELPEPAKEFESFDKLCEAAICRRIDKVLVFFQRHNPDVKRQLPQFFLSSAEFAEKFQKAVIKFIFPTIWESRNIRMLATSYEWQADDADSFWEHVTKPLEDSILLGWNQGWDEMKLVEVKKPDGIKVWQVKDETKALREMLAPSDPSVYDIPKIGNREIETFRSLLDPKNDWWARLNHAWRICHDLYEQEKDPRIFQQRARDGALRDNLLNAFAKFPPEWGDFLVLACHRVFPRVSSAFLESFVANFGTSESQRELHVPYTVRYLRQVKEDPDIWLNERHAEEEWQAQMKELGNYLAHRQEEDTKKG
;
A
#
# COMPACT_ATOMS: atom_id res chain seq x y z
N GLN A 1 44.85 15.90 3.38
CA GLN A 1 44.62 16.93 2.34
C GLN A 1 43.14 17.04 1.98
N HIS A 2 42.45 15.91 1.74
CA HIS A 2 41.00 15.85 1.49
C HIS A 2 40.12 16.54 2.55
N LYS A 3 40.36 16.25 3.85
CA LYS A 3 39.67 16.94 4.96
C LYS A 3 39.80 18.48 4.90
N LYS A 4 40.97 19.01 4.55
CA LYS A 4 41.20 20.46 4.43
C LYS A 4 40.35 21.08 3.31
N GLN A 5 40.10 20.34 2.22
CA GLN A 5 39.21 20.82 1.14
C GLN A 5 37.76 20.91 1.60
N HIS A 6 37.29 19.96 2.42
CA HIS A 6 35.95 20.00 3.03
C HIS A 6 35.83 21.17 4.01
N GLU A 7 36.84 21.41 4.83
CA GLU A 7 36.88 22.54 5.77
C GLU A 7 36.85 23.89 5.03
N VAL A 8 37.58 24.02 3.91
CA VAL A 8 37.54 25.21 3.06
C VAL A 8 36.17 25.45 2.44
N LEU A 9 35.48 24.39 1.97
CA LEU A 9 34.11 24.52 1.48
C LEU A 9 33.16 24.94 2.61
N ALA A 10 33.26 24.30 3.78
CA ALA A 10 32.41 24.60 4.92
C ALA A 10 32.56 26.07 5.36
N MET A 11 33.79 26.61 5.37
CA MET A 11 34.02 28.04 5.62
C MET A 11 33.39 28.94 4.55
N LYS A 12 33.52 28.60 3.26
CA LYS A 12 32.89 29.37 2.17
C LYS A 12 31.37 29.34 2.24
N ALA A 13 30.78 28.18 2.53
CA ALA A 13 29.35 28.01 2.71
C ALA A 13 28.83 28.83 3.91
N LYS A 14 29.59 28.85 5.02
CA LYS A 14 29.26 29.66 6.19
C LYS A 14 29.27 31.16 5.86
N VAL A 15 30.30 31.65 5.16
CA VAL A 15 30.38 33.06 4.74
C VAL A 15 29.23 33.44 3.81
N LEU A 16 28.84 32.56 2.87
CA LEU A 16 27.71 32.81 1.98
C LEU A 16 26.36 32.80 2.72
N HIS A 17 26.21 31.90 3.68
CA HIS A 17 25.04 31.85 4.54
C HIS A 17 24.91 33.11 5.42
N ASP A 18 26.01 33.60 5.97
CA ASP A 18 26.01 34.83 6.78
C ASP A 18 25.69 36.06 5.92
N LYS A 19 26.19 36.10 4.67
CA LYS A 19 25.82 37.13 3.68
C LYS A 19 24.35 37.05 3.26
N PHE A 20 23.82 35.86 3.08
CA PHE A 20 22.40 35.65 2.78
C PHE A 20 21.51 36.15 3.92
N LYS A 21 21.89 35.90 5.18
CA LYS A 21 21.16 36.41 6.35
C LYS A 21 21.22 37.93 6.50
N ALA A 22 22.31 38.55 6.05
CA ALA A 22 22.51 40.00 6.14
C ALA A 22 21.90 40.77 4.94
N ALA A 23 21.43 40.07 3.90
CA ALA A 23 20.83 40.69 2.73
C ALA A 23 19.47 41.30 3.07
N THR A 24 19.27 42.57 2.72
CA THR A 24 18.04 43.32 2.98
C THR A 24 17.19 43.54 1.73
N THR A 25 17.68 43.12 0.56
CA THR A 25 17.00 43.26 -0.73
C THR A 25 16.89 41.91 -1.44
N ASP A 26 15.83 41.75 -2.25
CA ASP A 26 15.59 40.52 -3.01
C ASP A 26 16.67 40.23 -4.05
N ASP A 27 17.28 41.28 -4.62
CA ASP A 27 18.37 41.15 -5.59
C ASP A 27 19.67 40.63 -4.93
N ASP A 28 19.95 41.04 -3.69
CA ASP A 28 21.08 40.53 -2.91
C ASP A 28 20.86 39.06 -2.51
N LEU A 29 19.63 38.69 -2.14
CA LEU A 29 19.25 37.30 -1.84
C LEU A 29 19.41 36.39 -3.07
N LYS A 30 18.94 36.88 -4.23
CA LYS A 30 19.06 36.17 -5.51
C LYS A 30 20.53 36.00 -5.92
N THR A 31 21.33 37.05 -5.77
CA THR A 31 22.77 37.01 -6.05
C THR A 31 23.50 36.03 -5.13
N CYS A 32 23.22 36.06 -3.83
CA CYS A 32 23.80 35.11 -2.87
C CYS A 32 23.43 33.66 -3.20
N SER A 33 22.17 33.41 -3.57
CA SER A 33 21.68 32.08 -3.94
C SER A 33 22.34 31.57 -5.23
N GLN A 34 22.49 32.41 -6.25
CA GLN A 34 23.15 32.05 -7.50
C GLN A 34 24.65 31.77 -7.30
N VAL A 35 25.33 32.57 -6.48
CA VAL A 35 26.74 32.34 -6.14
C VAL A 35 26.90 31.04 -5.35
N LEU A 36 25.99 30.73 -4.42
CA LEU A 36 26.02 29.47 -3.68
C LEU A 36 25.82 28.26 -4.60
N ILE A 37 24.83 28.29 -5.48
CA ILE A 37 24.57 27.21 -6.44
C ILE A 37 25.79 26.98 -7.33
N ARG A 38 26.42 28.05 -7.83
CA ARG A 38 27.61 27.95 -8.68
C ARG A 38 28.80 27.38 -7.91
N VAL A 39 29.07 27.87 -6.70
CA VAL A 39 30.16 27.37 -5.85
C VAL A 39 29.96 25.91 -5.51
N LEU A 40 28.73 25.49 -5.18
CA LEU A 40 28.43 24.09 -4.87
C LEU A 40 28.56 23.21 -6.11
N THR A 41 28.03 23.63 -7.25
CA THR A 41 28.06 22.84 -8.48
C THR A 41 29.50 22.66 -8.99
N ASP A 42 30.26 23.76 -9.08
CA ASP A 42 31.64 23.72 -9.56
C ASP A 42 32.55 22.93 -8.60
N TRP A 43 32.35 23.09 -7.28
CA TRP A 43 33.13 22.36 -6.29
C TRP A 43 32.75 20.89 -6.25
N LEU A 44 31.46 20.53 -6.21
CA LEU A 44 31.00 19.13 -6.13
C LEU A 44 31.48 18.32 -7.33
N VAL A 45 31.31 18.84 -8.54
CA VAL A 45 31.71 18.13 -9.76
C VAL A 45 33.23 17.93 -9.78
N SER A 46 34.01 18.97 -9.50
CA SER A 46 35.47 18.87 -9.49
C SER A 46 35.99 18.00 -8.35
N HIS A 47 35.41 18.09 -7.15
CA HIS A 47 35.86 17.38 -5.96
C HIS A 47 35.52 15.88 -6.03
N ILE A 48 34.33 15.51 -6.52
CA ILE A 48 33.95 14.11 -6.72
C ILE A 48 34.89 13.45 -7.74
N LEU A 49 35.07 14.08 -8.90
CA LEU A 49 35.83 13.49 -10.01
C LEU A 49 37.34 13.44 -9.73
N LYS A 50 37.90 14.45 -9.04
CA LYS A 50 39.35 14.55 -8.85
C LYS A 50 39.85 14.09 -7.49
N GLU A 51 39.04 14.18 -6.44
CA GLU A 51 39.48 13.90 -5.07
C GLU A 51 38.78 12.65 -4.51
N ASP A 52 37.45 12.54 -4.55
CA ASP A 52 36.75 11.37 -3.99
C ASP A 52 37.03 10.08 -4.76
N MET A 53 37.16 10.14 -6.09
CA MET A 53 37.52 8.98 -6.91
C MET A 53 38.90 8.41 -6.59
N LYS A 54 39.84 9.20 -6.03
CA LYS A 54 41.15 8.71 -5.59
C LYS A 54 41.04 7.77 -4.39
N TYR A 55 40.01 7.93 -3.56
CA TYR A 55 39.78 7.11 -2.37
C TYR A 55 38.91 5.89 -2.65
N LYS A 56 38.23 5.81 -3.82
CA LYS A 56 37.40 4.67 -4.23
C LYS A 56 38.08 3.28 -4.09
N PRO A 57 39.39 3.12 -4.39
CA PRO A 57 40.09 1.84 -4.18
C PRO A 57 40.45 1.56 -2.72
N PHE A 58 40.53 2.60 -1.88
CA PHE A 58 40.94 2.54 -0.48
C PHE A 58 39.74 2.47 0.48
N ILE A 59 38.54 2.75 -0.01
CA ILE A 59 37.29 2.36 0.66
C ILE A 59 37.32 0.83 0.67
N PRO A 60 37.47 0.17 1.83
CA PRO A 60 37.42 -1.27 1.89
C PRO A 60 36.09 -1.69 1.26
N LYS A 61 36.14 -2.56 0.25
CA LYS A 61 34.97 -3.35 -0.13
C LYS A 61 34.65 -4.21 1.10
N LYS A 62 33.95 -3.64 2.08
CA LYS A 62 33.35 -4.39 3.16
C LYS A 62 32.30 -5.28 2.50
N ALA A 63 32.74 -6.47 2.10
CA ALA A 63 31.90 -7.63 2.29
C ALA A 63 31.35 -7.52 3.73
N PRO A 64 30.03 -7.55 3.92
CA PRO A 64 29.48 -7.56 5.27
C PRO A 64 30.10 -8.76 6.01
N PRO A 65 30.41 -8.62 7.32
CA PRO A 65 30.76 -9.79 8.11
C PRO A 65 29.66 -10.84 7.95
N PRO A 66 29.99 -12.15 7.93
CA PRO A 66 28.95 -13.17 7.87
C PRO A 66 27.99 -12.91 9.04
N PRO A 67 26.68 -12.77 8.80
CA PRO A 67 25.74 -12.62 9.89
C PRO A 67 25.92 -13.84 10.79
N ALA A 68 25.96 -13.62 12.11
CA ALA A 68 25.62 -14.69 13.03
C ALA A 68 24.33 -15.32 12.50
N ALA A 69 24.29 -16.65 12.38
CA ALA A 69 23.25 -17.40 11.69
C ALA A 69 21.86 -17.14 12.32
N GLY A 70 21.27 -16.00 11.97
CA GLY A 70 19.85 -15.72 12.05
C GLY A 70 19.21 -16.24 10.76
N PRO A 71 17.94 -16.64 10.81
CA PRO A 71 17.28 -17.25 9.66
C PRO A 71 17.26 -16.25 8.50
N VAL A 72 17.84 -16.66 7.38
CA VAL A 72 17.89 -15.92 6.13
C VAL A 72 16.45 -15.75 5.63
N VAL A 73 15.91 -14.53 5.72
CA VAL A 73 14.72 -14.15 4.95
C VAL A 73 15.22 -13.65 3.61
N GLU A 74 15.28 -14.57 2.66
CA GLU A 74 15.59 -14.31 1.25
C GLU A 74 14.49 -13.39 0.69
N MET A 75 14.81 -12.12 0.42
CA MET A 75 13.87 -11.20 -0.24
C MET A 75 13.77 -11.60 -1.72
N TYR A 76 12.82 -12.49 -1.97
CA TYR A 76 12.56 -13.14 -3.24
C TYR A 76 11.93 -12.16 -4.25
N SER A 77 12.59 -11.93 -5.39
CA SER A 77 12.12 -11.07 -6.49
C SER A 77 11.41 -11.83 -7.61
N GLY A 78 10.95 -13.06 -7.35
CA GLY A 78 10.17 -13.88 -8.28
C GLY A 78 8.83 -14.33 -7.68
N LEU A 79 7.97 -14.94 -8.49
CA LEU A 79 6.89 -15.77 -7.95
C LEU A 79 7.52 -16.96 -7.23
N PRO A 80 7.07 -17.34 -6.00
CA PRO A 80 7.76 -18.35 -5.21
C PRO A 80 7.88 -19.67 -5.96
N ALA A 81 9.05 -20.29 -5.93
CA ALA A 81 9.24 -21.65 -6.41
C ALA A 81 8.21 -22.60 -5.77
N LYS A 82 7.84 -23.65 -6.51
CA LYS A 82 6.97 -24.78 -6.12
C LYS A 82 7.59 -25.66 -5.01
N ASP A 83 8.39 -25.10 -4.11
CA ASP A 83 8.93 -25.84 -2.97
C ASP A 83 7.85 -26.04 -1.90
N ASP A 84 7.89 -27.26 -1.35
CA ASP A 84 6.83 -28.02 -0.70
C ASP A 84 5.89 -27.19 0.17
N GLU A 85 4.64 -27.13 -0.26
CA GLU A 85 3.50 -26.63 0.51
C GLU A 85 3.40 -27.32 1.89
N ALA A 86 3.89 -28.56 1.99
CA ALA A 86 4.04 -29.30 3.24
C ALA A 86 5.09 -28.71 4.20
N GLU A 87 6.26 -28.27 3.71
CA GLU A 87 7.27 -27.61 4.56
C GLU A 87 6.78 -26.23 5.01
N ARG A 88 6.06 -25.51 4.13
CA ARG A 88 5.41 -24.25 4.50
C ARG A 88 4.31 -24.46 5.55
N LYS A 89 3.50 -25.51 5.41
CA LYS A 89 2.48 -25.90 6.39
C LYS A 89 3.13 -26.29 7.72
N ALA A 90 4.20 -27.07 7.70
CA ALA A 90 4.94 -27.45 8.90
C ALA A 90 5.59 -26.26 9.61
N ARG A 91 6.18 -25.30 8.88
CA ARG A 91 6.68 -24.05 9.47
C ARG A 91 5.54 -23.20 10.03
N ARG A 92 4.37 -23.16 9.36
CA ARG A 92 3.16 -22.51 9.89
C ARG A 92 2.69 -23.14 11.18
N GLU A 93 2.59 -24.47 11.23
CA GLU A 93 2.15 -25.22 12.41
C GLU A 93 3.14 -25.11 13.57
N ALA A 94 4.45 -25.18 13.29
CA ALA A 94 5.49 -24.98 14.29
C ALA A 94 5.50 -23.54 14.81
N ARG A 95 5.30 -22.55 13.93
CA ARG A 95 5.13 -21.14 14.31
C ARG A 95 3.83 -20.96 15.10
N ASN A 96 2.75 -21.68 14.80
CA ASN A 96 1.44 -21.56 15.45
C ASN A 96 1.32 -22.20 16.83
N ARG A 97 2.38 -22.84 17.36
CA ARG A 97 2.41 -23.22 18.77
C ARG A 97 2.67 -21.96 19.59
N ASP A 98 1.64 -21.47 20.27
CA ASP A 98 1.82 -20.39 21.24
C ASP A 98 2.76 -20.86 22.35
N VAL A 99 3.72 -20.02 22.72
CA VAL A 99 4.56 -20.26 23.89
C VAL A 99 3.69 -20.00 25.11
N GLU A 100 3.28 -21.06 25.80
CA GLU A 100 2.53 -20.94 27.05
C GLU A 100 3.43 -20.31 28.11
N TYR A 101 3.23 -19.01 28.36
CA TYR A 101 3.71 -18.36 29.57
C TYR A 101 2.59 -18.37 30.59
N GLU A 102 2.87 -18.85 31.81
CA GLU A 102 2.05 -18.50 32.97
C GLU A 102 2.16 -16.99 33.20
N LEU A 103 1.22 -16.22 32.65
CA LEU A 103 1.10 -14.78 32.80
C LEU A 103 -0.14 -14.43 33.62
N PRO A 104 -0.11 -13.31 34.37
CA PRO A 104 -1.31 -12.71 34.92
C PRO A 104 -2.39 -12.52 33.83
N PRO A 105 -3.68 -12.73 34.14
CA PRO A 105 -4.76 -12.61 33.15
C PRO A 105 -4.81 -11.26 32.43
N ASN A 106 -4.38 -10.18 33.12
CA ASN A 106 -4.30 -8.82 32.57
C ASN A 106 -3.12 -8.58 31.62
N LEU A 107 -2.21 -9.54 31.43
CA LEU A 107 -1.07 -9.45 30.51
C LEU A 107 -1.08 -10.56 29.45
N ALA A 108 -1.81 -11.66 29.70
CA ALA A 108 -1.90 -12.80 28.79
C ALA A 108 -2.46 -12.41 27.41
N HIS A 109 -3.34 -11.40 27.34
CA HIS A 109 -3.87 -10.93 26.05
C HIS A 109 -2.82 -10.27 25.16
N LEU A 110 -1.73 -9.74 25.74
CA LEU A 110 -0.64 -9.12 24.99
C LEU A 110 0.18 -10.15 24.20
N LEU A 111 0.22 -11.39 24.68
CA LEU A 111 0.86 -12.50 23.97
C LEU A 111 -0.12 -13.27 23.08
N LYS A 112 -1.31 -12.74 22.80
CA LYS A 112 -2.17 -13.35 21.79
C LYS A 112 -1.70 -12.94 20.40
N ARG A 113 -1.77 -13.91 19.48
CA ARG A 113 -1.58 -13.67 18.06
C ARG A 113 -2.57 -12.63 17.58
N LEU A 114 -2.11 -11.78 16.66
CA LEU A 114 -3.02 -10.95 15.92
C LEU A 114 -3.99 -11.87 15.16
N ASP A 115 -5.24 -11.86 15.56
CA ASP A 115 -6.30 -12.55 14.85
C ASP A 115 -7.08 -11.53 13.99
N TYR A 116 -7.44 -11.92 12.78
CA TYR A 116 -8.21 -11.12 11.87
C TYR A 116 -8.92 -11.99 10.85
N VAL A 117 -10.07 -11.51 10.40
CA VAL A 117 -10.91 -12.22 9.44
C VAL A 117 -10.39 -11.97 8.03
N VAL A 118 -10.13 -13.07 7.32
CA VAL A 118 -9.88 -13.07 5.87
C VAL A 118 -11.16 -13.53 5.19
N PRO A 119 -11.87 -12.64 4.47
CA PRO A 119 -13.08 -13.04 3.77
C PRO A 119 -12.77 -14.12 2.72
N GLU A 120 -13.63 -15.13 2.67
CA GLU A 120 -13.53 -16.19 1.69
C GLU A 120 -14.14 -15.75 0.38
N LEU A 121 -13.45 -16.06 -0.70
CA LEU A 121 -13.97 -15.86 -2.04
C LEU A 121 -14.94 -17.03 -2.33
N PRO A 122 -16.19 -16.77 -2.79
CA PRO A 122 -17.14 -17.82 -3.14
C PRO A 122 -16.56 -18.83 -4.15
N GLU A 123 -17.18 -20.00 -4.29
CA GLU A 123 -16.79 -20.91 -5.38
C GLU A 123 -16.97 -20.23 -6.74
N PRO A 124 -16.07 -20.49 -7.72
CA PRO A 124 -16.22 -19.91 -9.05
C PRO A 124 -17.52 -20.41 -9.69
N ALA A 125 -18.23 -19.51 -10.36
CA ALA A 125 -19.41 -19.86 -11.14
C ALA A 125 -19.02 -20.82 -12.27
N LYS A 126 -19.89 -21.80 -12.53
CA LYS A 126 -19.72 -22.88 -13.52
C LYS A 126 -20.98 -22.95 -14.38
N GLU A 127 -20.88 -23.72 -15.48
CA GLU A 127 -22.03 -24.05 -16.35
C GLU A 127 -22.75 -22.81 -16.90
N PHE A 128 -22.08 -22.12 -17.81
CA PHE A 128 -22.64 -20.91 -18.43
C PHE A 128 -23.55 -21.24 -19.61
N GLU A 129 -24.57 -20.41 -19.83
CA GLU A 129 -25.48 -20.56 -20.98
C GLU A 129 -24.82 -20.11 -22.29
N SER A 130 -23.83 -19.21 -22.19
CA SER A 130 -23.18 -18.58 -23.33
C SER A 130 -21.80 -18.03 -22.97
N PHE A 131 -20.98 -17.79 -23.99
CA PHE A 131 -19.63 -17.23 -23.82
C PHE A 131 -19.65 -15.83 -23.19
N ASP A 132 -20.62 -14.98 -23.50
CA ASP A 132 -20.73 -13.65 -22.88
C ASP A 132 -20.96 -13.75 -21.38
N LYS A 133 -21.78 -14.71 -20.92
CA LYS A 133 -21.99 -14.95 -19.48
C LYS A 133 -20.76 -15.49 -18.78
N LEU A 134 -20.00 -16.38 -19.43
CA LEU A 134 -18.69 -16.77 -18.92
C LEU A 134 -17.76 -15.55 -18.82
N CYS A 135 -17.68 -14.73 -19.86
CA CYS A 135 -16.78 -13.57 -19.89
C CYS A 135 -17.16 -12.51 -18.84
N GLU A 136 -18.45 -12.20 -18.66
CA GLU A 136 -18.96 -11.35 -17.58
C GLU A 136 -18.49 -11.89 -16.22
N ALA A 137 -18.79 -13.16 -15.95
CA ALA A 137 -18.45 -13.80 -14.68
C ALA A 137 -16.94 -13.84 -14.44
N ALA A 138 -16.13 -14.12 -15.45
CA ALA A 138 -14.68 -14.19 -15.35
C ALA A 138 -14.03 -12.81 -15.08
N ILE A 139 -14.58 -11.73 -15.65
CA ILE A 139 -14.14 -10.36 -15.33
C ILE A 139 -14.51 -10.00 -13.90
N CYS A 140 -15.77 -10.22 -13.49
CA CYS A 140 -16.21 -9.97 -12.12
C CYS A 140 -15.39 -10.77 -11.11
N ARG A 141 -15.10 -12.04 -11.41
CA ARG A 141 -14.29 -12.91 -10.57
C ARG A 141 -12.88 -12.38 -10.34
N ARG A 142 -12.22 -11.85 -11.38
CA ARG A 142 -10.89 -11.23 -11.25
C ARG A 142 -10.92 -9.99 -10.37
N ILE A 143 -11.95 -9.17 -10.54
CA ILE A 143 -12.16 -7.97 -9.71
C ILE A 143 -12.39 -8.40 -8.25
N ASP A 144 -13.21 -9.41 -7.99
CA ASP A 144 -13.52 -9.88 -6.64
C ASP A 144 -12.29 -10.42 -5.92
N LYS A 145 -11.40 -11.14 -6.61
CA LYS A 145 -10.11 -11.54 -6.03
C LYS A 145 -9.33 -10.35 -5.45
N VAL A 146 -9.37 -9.20 -6.13
CA VAL A 146 -8.72 -7.99 -5.63
C VAL A 146 -9.52 -7.33 -4.52
N LEU A 147 -10.85 -7.20 -4.66
CA LEU A 147 -11.68 -6.53 -3.65
C LEU A 147 -11.75 -7.32 -2.34
N VAL A 148 -11.89 -8.64 -2.39
CA VAL A 148 -11.91 -9.52 -1.20
C VAL A 148 -10.61 -9.40 -0.40
N PHE A 149 -9.49 -9.06 -1.05
CA PHE A 149 -8.24 -8.78 -0.36
C PHE A 149 -8.37 -7.57 0.58
N PHE A 150 -9.03 -6.49 0.13
CA PHE A 150 -9.16 -5.27 0.94
C PHE A 150 -10.25 -5.36 2.01
N GLN A 151 -11.15 -6.35 1.92
CA GLN A 151 -12.24 -6.58 2.89
C GLN A 151 -11.78 -7.27 4.19
N ARG A 152 -10.47 -7.51 4.37
CA ARG A 152 -9.91 -7.98 5.64
C ARG A 152 -10.24 -7.02 6.77
N HIS A 153 -10.63 -7.57 7.91
CA HIS A 153 -10.93 -6.76 9.09
C HIS A 153 -10.53 -7.50 10.36
N ASN A 154 -10.22 -6.72 11.38
CA ASN A 154 -9.99 -7.22 12.73
C ASN A 154 -11.18 -6.80 13.61
N PRO A 155 -11.98 -7.74 14.15
CA PRO A 155 -13.10 -7.42 15.03
C PRO A 155 -12.71 -6.63 16.28
N ASP A 156 -11.46 -6.76 16.73
CA ASP A 156 -10.92 -6.05 17.90
C ASP A 156 -10.49 -4.61 17.55
N VAL A 157 -10.33 -4.28 16.27
CA VAL A 157 -9.95 -2.94 15.81
C VAL A 157 -11.18 -2.16 15.41
N LYS A 158 -11.63 -1.28 16.31
CA LYS A 158 -12.77 -0.39 16.08
C LYS A 158 -12.29 0.96 15.54
N ARG A 159 -12.51 1.22 14.25
CA ARG A 159 -12.32 2.55 13.64
C ARG A 159 -13.66 3.26 13.58
N GLN A 160 -13.70 4.53 14.00
CA GLN A 160 -14.93 5.32 14.09
C GLN A 160 -15.39 5.83 12.72
N LEU A 161 -14.45 6.07 11.80
CA LEU A 161 -14.76 6.51 10.45
C LEU A 161 -15.22 5.34 9.55
N PRO A 162 -16.02 5.65 8.52
CA PRO A 162 -16.41 4.68 7.51
C PRO A 162 -15.19 4.02 6.87
N GLN A 163 -15.37 2.79 6.40
CA GLN A 163 -14.31 2.08 5.70
C GLN A 163 -14.07 2.64 4.30
N PHE A 164 -12.86 2.55 3.78
CA PHE A 164 -12.63 2.95 2.38
C PHE A 164 -13.38 2.00 1.44
N PHE A 165 -13.93 2.52 0.36
CA PHE A 165 -14.84 1.80 -0.54
C PHE A 165 -14.35 0.41 -0.99
N LEU A 166 -13.07 0.19 -1.31
CA LEU A 166 -12.57 -1.14 -1.70
C LEU A 166 -12.68 -2.19 -0.59
N SER A 167 -12.74 -1.78 0.68
CA SER A 167 -12.93 -2.69 1.82
C SER A 167 -14.39 -3.02 2.12
N SER A 168 -15.34 -2.45 1.37
CA SER A 168 -16.76 -2.69 1.54
C SER A 168 -17.28 -3.80 0.62
N ALA A 169 -18.03 -4.75 1.20
CA ALA A 169 -18.75 -5.77 0.45
C ALA A 169 -19.89 -5.15 -0.40
N GLU A 170 -20.58 -4.13 0.13
CA GLU A 170 -21.63 -3.41 -0.61
C GLU A 170 -21.05 -2.72 -1.85
N PHE A 171 -19.87 -2.10 -1.71
CA PHE A 171 -19.19 -1.50 -2.85
C PHE A 171 -18.85 -2.56 -3.91
N ALA A 172 -18.33 -3.72 -3.51
CA ALA A 172 -17.99 -4.79 -4.44
C ALA A 172 -19.20 -5.24 -5.27
N GLU A 173 -20.35 -5.47 -4.63
CA GLU A 173 -21.59 -5.82 -5.32
C GLU A 173 -22.05 -4.72 -6.30
N LYS A 174 -22.05 -3.45 -5.84
CA LYS A 174 -22.41 -2.31 -6.67
C LYS A 174 -21.45 -2.11 -7.84
N PHE A 175 -20.16 -2.37 -7.62
CA PHE A 175 -19.13 -2.25 -8.64
C PHE A 175 -19.24 -3.31 -9.72
N GLN A 176 -19.55 -4.56 -9.38
CA GLN A 176 -19.86 -5.59 -10.38
C GLN A 176 -21.05 -5.19 -11.25
N LYS A 177 -22.14 -4.74 -10.63
CA LYS A 177 -23.33 -4.26 -11.35
C LYS A 177 -23.00 -3.09 -12.27
N ALA A 178 -22.14 -2.17 -11.83
CA ALA A 178 -21.68 -1.05 -12.64
C ALA A 178 -20.84 -1.51 -13.83
N VAL A 179 -19.91 -2.45 -13.63
CA VAL A 179 -19.08 -3.01 -14.70
C VAL A 179 -19.94 -3.69 -15.77
N ILE A 180 -20.89 -4.55 -15.36
CA ILE A 180 -21.80 -5.24 -16.27
C ILE A 180 -22.68 -4.24 -17.04
N LYS A 181 -23.18 -3.20 -16.37
CA LYS A 181 -24.07 -2.22 -16.99
C LYS A 181 -23.37 -1.26 -17.93
N PHE A 182 -22.17 -0.80 -17.57
CA PHE A 182 -21.54 0.35 -18.22
C PHE A 182 -20.27 0.02 -19.02
N ILE A 183 -19.56 -1.06 -18.69
CA ILE A 183 -18.25 -1.38 -19.30
C ILE A 183 -18.35 -2.61 -20.20
N PHE A 184 -19.06 -3.65 -19.74
CA PHE A 184 -19.20 -4.89 -20.51
C PHE A 184 -19.83 -4.71 -21.90
N PRO A 185 -20.83 -3.82 -22.12
CA PRO A 185 -21.37 -3.59 -23.46
C PRO A 185 -20.29 -3.16 -24.46
N THR A 186 -19.39 -2.25 -24.08
CA THR A 186 -18.27 -1.79 -24.92
C THR A 186 -17.32 -2.94 -25.28
N ILE A 187 -17.11 -3.89 -24.38
CA ILE A 187 -16.35 -5.10 -24.66
C ILE A 187 -17.10 -5.93 -25.71
N TRP A 188 -18.36 -6.25 -25.47
CA TRP A 188 -19.12 -7.19 -26.30
C TRP A 188 -19.50 -6.68 -27.69
N GLU A 189 -19.62 -5.35 -27.86
CA GLU A 189 -19.88 -4.74 -29.17
C GLU A 189 -18.77 -5.03 -30.19
N SER A 190 -17.55 -5.30 -29.71
CA SER A 190 -16.40 -5.66 -30.54
C SER A 190 -16.67 -6.89 -31.41
N ARG A 191 -16.67 -6.67 -32.73
CA ARG A 191 -16.78 -7.77 -33.71
C ARG A 191 -15.67 -8.81 -33.54
N ASN A 192 -14.47 -8.39 -33.16
CA ASN A 192 -13.33 -9.29 -32.98
C ASN A 192 -13.58 -10.28 -31.84
N ILE A 193 -14.15 -9.82 -30.71
CA ILE A 193 -14.48 -10.70 -29.58
C ILE A 193 -15.54 -11.70 -30.02
N ARG A 194 -16.61 -11.25 -30.67
CA ARG A 194 -17.67 -12.15 -31.17
C ARG A 194 -17.15 -13.18 -32.16
N MET A 195 -16.18 -12.84 -33.00
CA MET A 195 -15.54 -13.80 -33.91
C MET A 195 -14.58 -14.77 -33.20
N LEU A 196 -13.77 -14.31 -32.25
CA LEU A 196 -12.83 -15.17 -31.51
C LEU A 196 -13.55 -16.09 -30.52
N ALA A 197 -14.70 -15.66 -30.01
CA ALA A 197 -15.55 -16.44 -29.12
C ALA A 197 -16.12 -17.70 -29.79
N THR A 198 -16.36 -17.71 -31.11
CA THR A 198 -16.89 -18.90 -31.80
C THR A 198 -15.87 -20.03 -31.93
N SER A 199 -14.58 -19.71 -31.85
CA SER A 199 -13.49 -20.69 -31.94
C SER A 199 -13.02 -21.19 -30.57
N TYR A 200 -13.61 -20.69 -29.49
CA TYR A 200 -13.17 -20.96 -28.12
C TYR A 200 -14.06 -22.02 -27.44
N GLU A 201 -13.47 -23.07 -26.89
CA GLU A 201 -14.18 -24.15 -26.19
C GLU A 201 -14.47 -23.76 -24.72
N TRP A 202 -15.43 -22.87 -24.50
CA TRP A 202 -15.72 -22.30 -23.18
C TRP A 202 -16.51 -23.21 -22.23
N GLN A 203 -17.12 -24.29 -22.72
CA GLN A 203 -18.04 -25.12 -21.92
C GLN A 203 -17.36 -25.85 -20.76
N ALA A 204 -16.04 -26.08 -20.87
CA ALA A 204 -15.24 -26.71 -19.83
C ALA A 204 -14.68 -25.72 -18.81
N ASP A 205 -14.84 -24.41 -19.03
CA ASP A 205 -14.30 -23.37 -18.16
C ASP A 205 -15.24 -22.93 -17.06
N ASP A 206 -14.63 -22.54 -15.95
CA ASP A 206 -15.27 -21.75 -14.91
C ASP A 206 -14.77 -20.30 -14.92
N ALA A 207 -15.37 -19.46 -14.08
CA ALA A 207 -15.00 -18.04 -14.00
C ALA A 207 -13.53 -17.79 -13.57
N ASP A 208 -12.86 -18.79 -12.98
CA ASP A 208 -11.45 -18.71 -12.58
C ASP A 208 -10.50 -19.23 -13.68
N SER A 209 -10.79 -20.39 -14.27
CA SER A 209 -9.95 -21.05 -15.28
C SER A 209 -9.93 -20.32 -16.63
N PHE A 210 -10.96 -19.54 -16.94
CA PHE A 210 -11.08 -18.78 -18.18
C PHE A 210 -9.80 -18.04 -18.57
N TRP A 211 -9.16 -17.36 -17.62
CA TRP A 211 -7.96 -16.55 -17.90
C TRP A 211 -6.70 -17.37 -18.16
N GLU A 212 -6.70 -18.66 -17.82
CA GLU A 212 -5.60 -19.58 -18.10
C GLU A 212 -5.71 -20.19 -19.50
N HIS A 213 -6.94 -20.32 -20.02
CA HIS A 213 -7.21 -20.92 -21.32
C HIS A 213 -7.49 -19.89 -22.43
N VAL A 214 -7.87 -18.65 -22.08
CA VAL A 214 -8.15 -17.60 -23.05
C VAL A 214 -6.94 -17.35 -23.97
N THR A 215 -7.20 -17.33 -25.27
CA THR A 215 -6.14 -17.05 -26.24
C THR A 215 -5.66 -15.61 -26.13
N LYS A 216 -4.36 -15.38 -26.38
CA LYS A 216 -3.79 -14.03 -26.27
C LYS A 216 -4.54 -12.95 -27.10
N PRO A 217 -4.95 -13.21 -28.36
CA PRO A 217 -5.71 -12.23 -29.13
C PRO A 217 -7.08 -11.88 -28.53
N LEU A 218 -7.74 -12.86 -27.89
CA LEU A 218 -9.03 -12.66 -27.23
C LEU A 218 -8.85 -11.87 -25.93
N GLU A 219 -7.84 -12.21 -25.12
CA GLU A 219 -7.45 -11.44 -23.93
C GLU A 219 -7.16 -9.97 -24.26
N ASP A 220 -6.32 -9.71 -25.27
CA ASP A 220 -5.97 -8.35 -25.68
C ASP A 220 -7.19 -7.57 -26.22
N SER A 221 -8.13 -8.26 -26.89
CA SER A 221 -9.39 -7.65 -27.35
C SER A 221 -10.32 -7.29 -26.19
N ILE A 222 -10.44 -8.16 -25.18
CA ILE A 222 -11.21 -7.89 -23.96
C ILE A 222 -10.61 -6.68 -23.23
N LEU A 223 -9.28 -6.64 -23.09
CA LEU A 223 -8.57 -5.53 -22.47
C LEU A 223 -8.74 -4.22 -23.23
N LEU A 224 -8.78 -4.26 -24.57
CA LEU A 224 -9.04 -3.07 -25.38
C LEU A 224 -10.43 -2.51 -25.07
N GLY A 225 -11.46 -3.36 -25.07
CA GLY A 225 -12.83 -2.97 -24.74
C GLY A 225 -12.96 -2.46 -23.29
N TRP A 226 -12.29 -3.11 -22.35
CA TRP A 226 -12.22 -2.66 -20.95
C TRP A 226 -11.64 -1.26 -20.83
N ASN A 227 -10.51 -1.00 -21.48
CA ASN A 227 -9.88 0.31 -21.46
C ASN A 227 -10.76 1.38 -22.13
N GLN A 228 -11.39 1.05 -23.27
CA GLN A 228 -12.30 1.95 -23.97
C GLN A 228 -13.53 2.31 -23.13
N GLY A 229 -14.18 1.33 -22.49
CA GLY A 229 -15.32 1.59 -21.62
C GLY A 229 -14.98 2.53 -20.46
N TRP A 230 -13.80 2.38 -19.84
CA TRP A 230 -13.36 3.33 -18.81
C TRP A 230 -12.94 4.70 -19.37
N ASP A 231 -12.33 4.76 -20.55
CA ASP A 231 -12.00 6.03 -21.21
C ASP A 231 -13.26 6.83 -21.57
N GLU A 232 -14.35 6.16 -21.93
CA GLU A 232 -15.66 6.78 -22.14
C GLU A 232 -16.21 7.42 -20.87
N MET A 233 -15.91 6.87 -19.69
CA MET A 233 -16.35 7.43 -18.40
C MET A 233 -15.55 8.65 -17.95
N LYS A 234 -14.39 8.93 -18.55
CA LYS A 234 -13.51 10.03 -18.12
C LYS A 234 -14.16 11.40 -18.32
N LEU A 235 -13.87 12.28 -17.37
CA LEU A 235 -14.22 13.69 -17.44
C LEU A 235 -13.40 14.36 -18.54
N VAL A 236 -14.05 15.22 -19.31
CA VAL A 236 -13.44 15.92 -20.44
C VAL A 236 -13.12 17.35 -20.03
N GLU A 237 -11.92 17.81 -20.36
CA GLU A 237 -11.54 19.20 -20.15
C GLU A 237 -12.21 20.07 -21.23
N VAL A 238 -13.07 20.99 -20.80
CA VAL A 238 -13.77 21.93 -21.69
C VAL A 238 -13.39 23.34 -21.30
N LYS A 239 -13.05 24.16 -22.30
CA LYS A 239 -12.82 25.60 -22.10
C LYS A 239 -14.14 26.33 -22.18
N LYS A 240 -14.52 27.03 -21.12
CA LYS A 240 -15.67 27.95 -21.14
C LYS A 240 -15.36 29.17 -22.03
N PRO A 241 -16.39 29.91 -22.49
CA PRO A 241 -16.22 31.16 -23.24
C PRO A 241 -15.29 32.17 -22.55
N ASP A 242 -15.25 32.15 -21.21
CA ASP A 242 -14.41 33.01 -20.38
C ASP A 242 -12.93 32.55 -20.31
N GLY A 243 -12.54 31.54 -21.09
CA GLY A 243 -11.18 30.96 -21.12
C GLY A 243 -10.85 30.01 -19.96
N ILE A 244 -11.74 29.88 -18.97
CA ILE A 244 -11.56 29.00 -17.81
C ILE A 244 -11.74 27.54 -18.22
N LYS A 245 -10.76 26.71 -17.92
CA LYS A 245 -10.79 25.25 -18.10
C LYS A 245 -11.62 24.61 -16.99
N VAL A 246 -12.63 23.84 -17.36
CA VAL A 246 -13.46 23.08 -16.41
C VAL A 246 -13.55 21.62 -16.85
N TRP A 247 -13.61 20.71 -15.88
CA TRP A 247 -13.86 19.30 -16.14
C TRP A 247 -15.37 19.06 -16.26
N GLN A 248 -15.84 18.76 -17.47
CA GLN A 248 -17.22 18.39 -17.72
C GLN A 248 -17.45 16.93 -17.33
N VAL A 249 -18.48 16.72 -16.51
CA VAL A 249 -18.93 15.39 -16.09
C VAL A 249 -19.96 14.90 -17.10
N LYS A 250 -19.70 13.76 -17.73
CA LYS A 250 -20.63 13.10 -18.66
C LYS A 250 -21.80 12.45 -17.90
N ASP A 251 -22.89 12.15 -18.60
CA ASP A 251 -24.07 11.58 -17.97
C ASP A 251 -23.82 10.14 -17.51
N GLU A 252 -23.00 9.38 -18.23
CA GLU A 252 -22.54 8.05 -17.84
C GLU A 252 -21.73 8.10 -16.54
N THR A 253 -20.85 9.09 -16.38
CA THR A 253 -20.10 9.30 -15.13
C THR A 253 -21.03 9.68 -13.96
N LYS A 254 -22.11 10.42 -14.21
CA LYS A 254 -23.11 10.73 -13.17
C LYS A 254 -23.87 9.47 -12.75
N ALA A 255 -24.30 8.66 -13.71
CA ALA A 255 -24.98 7.39 -13.45
C ALA A 255 -24.07 6.40 -12.70
N LEU A 256 -22.78 6.36 -13.03
CA LEU A 256 -21.77 5.58 -12.30
C LEU A 256 -21.66 6.05 -10.83
N ARG A 257 -21.59 7.36 -10.60
CA ARG A 257 -21.53 7.93 -9.24
C ARG A 257 -22.76 7.57 -8.40
N GLU A 258 -23.94 7.63 -9.00
CA GLU A 258 -25.18 7.26 -8.33
C GLU A 258 -25.21 5.76 -7.98
N MET A 259 -24.80 4.90 -8.92
CA MET A 259 -24.77 3.46 -8.70
C MET A 259 -23.75 3.03 -7.63
N LEU A 260 -22.60 3.72 -7.55
CA LEU A 260 -21.54 3.44 -6.57
C LEU A 260 -21.68 4.25 -5.27
N ALA A 261 -22.70 5.08 -5.12
CA ALA A 261 -22.97 5.78 -3.87
C ALA A 261 -23.32 4.76 -2.76
N PRO A 262 -22.80 4.91 -1.54
CA PRO A 262 -23.15 4.02 -0.43
C PRO A 262 -24.64 4.14 -0.10
N SER A 263 -25.23 3.05 0.40
CA SER A 263 -26.62 3.05 0.87
C SER A 263 -26.83 4.02 2.05
N ASP A 264 -25.83 4.11 2.92
CA ASP A 264 -25.71 5.08 3.99
C ASP A 264 -24.25 5.60 4.08
N PRO A 265 -24.01 6.90 4.38
CA PRO A 265 -22.66 7.46 4.46
C PRO A 265 -21.71 6.74 5.45
N SER A 266 -22.24 6.00 6.42
CA SER A 266 -21.45 5.21 7.37
C SER A 266 -20.91 3.90 6.80
N VAL A 267 -21.47 3.38 5.70
CA VAL A 267 -21.09 2.06 5.16
C VAL A 267 -19.70 2.08 4.55
N TYR A 268 -19.41 3.08 3.73
CA TYR A 268 -18.08 3.30 3.17
C TYR A 268 -17.87 4.74 2.68
N ASP A 269 -16.62 5.20 2.74
CA ASP A 269 -16.17 6.43 2.13
C ASP A 269 -15.66 6.18 0.71
N ILE A 270 -16.27 6.87 -0.24
CA ILE A 270 -15.81 6.95 -1.64
C ILE A 270 -15.63 8.43 -1.99
N PRO A 271 -14.46 8.86 -2.50
CA PRO A 271 -14.32 10.22 -2.96
C PRO A 271 -15.17 10.45 -4.20
N LYS A 272 -15.38 11.73 -4.53
CA LYS A 272 -16.08 12.10 -5.76
C LYS A 272 -15.33 11.52 -6.96
N ILE A 273 -15.96 10.57 -7.66
CA ILE A 273 -15.36 9.84 -8.78
C ILE A 273 -14.92 10.82 -9.88
N GLY A 274 -13.62 11.05 -9.98
CA GLY A 274 -12.96 11.77 -11.07
C GLY A 274 -12.13 10.84 -11.94
N ASN A 275 -11.22 11.41 -12.72
CA ASN A 275 -10.35 10.61 -13.58
C ASN A 275 -9.42 9.69 -12.77
N ARG A 276 -8.99 10.10 -11.57
CA ARG A 276 -8.18 9.25 -10.69
C ARG A 276 -8.94 7.99 -10.28
N GLU A 277 -10.16 8.14 -9.76
CA GLU A 277 -10.96 6.98 -9.33
C GLU A 277 -11.31 6.07 -10.51
N ILE A 278 -11.58 6.63 -11.69
CA ILE A 278 -11.78 5.86 -12.93
C ILE A 278 -10.53 5.05 -13.27
N GLU A 279 -9.34 5.62 -13.12
CA GLU A 279 -8.08 4.92 -13.32
C GLU A 279 -7.86 3.79 -12.30
N THR A 280 -8.20 4.05 -11.03
CA THR A 280 -8.20 3.03 -9.98
C THR A 280 -9.16 1.88 -10.34
N PHE A 281 -10.39 2.17 -10.77
CA PHE A 281 -11.36 1.15 -11.17
C PHE A 281 -10.88 0.35 -12.38
N ARG A 282 -10.31 1.03 -13.39
CA ARG A 282 -9.72 0.41 -14.57
C ARG A 282 -8.58 -0.54 -14.20
N SER A 283 -7.77 -0.21 -13.20
CA SER A 283 -6.64 -1.04 -12.77
C SER A 283 -7.04 -2.36 -12.11
N LEU A 284 -8.30 -2.55 -11.72
CA LEU A 284 -8.79 -3.77 -11.05
C LEU A 284 -8.82 -4.99 -11.97
N LEU A 285 -8.81 -4.78 -13.30
CA LEU A 285 -8.67 -5.87 -14.27
C LEU A 285 -7.31 -5.76 -14.97
N ASP A 286 -6.43 -6.70 -14.64
CA ASP A 286 -5.17 -6.91 -15.35
C ASP A 286 -4.90 -8.42 -15.44
N PRO A 287 -5.22 -9.06 -16.57
CA PRO A 287 -5.03 -10.50 -16.75
C PRO A 287 -3.54 -10.87 -16.88
N LYS A 288 -2.64 -9.91 -17.13
CA LYS A 288 -1.20 -10.17 -17.25
C LYS A 288 -0.51 -10.31 -15.90
N ASN A 289 -1.07 -9.70 -14.85
CA ASN A 289 -0.50 -9.70 -13.51
C ASN A 289 -1.46 -10.36 -12.52
N ASP A 290 -1.00 -11.41 -11.83
CA ASP A 290 -1.73 -11.95 -10.69
C ASP A 290 -1.56 -11.04 -9.46
N TRP A 291 -2.33 -9.95 -9.47
CA TRP A 291 -2.32 -8.98 -8.39
C TRP A 291 -2.77 -9.56 -7.06
N TRP A 292 -3.67 -10.53 -7.07
CA TRP A 292 -4.15 -11.16 -5.84
C TRP A 292 -3.03 -11.92 -5.13
N ALA A 293 -2.26 -12.74 -5.84
CA ALA A 293 -1.10 -13.42 -5.24
C ALA A 293 -0.05 -12.43 -4.73
N ARG A 294 0.23 -11.36 -5.49
CA ARG A 294 1.21 -10.32 -5.11
C ARG A 294 0.77 -9.53 -3.88
N LEU A 295 -0.50 -9.13 -3.81
CA LEU A 295 -1.09 -8.47 -2.65
C LEU A 295 -1.02 -9.39 -1.41
N ASN A 296 -1.42 -10.66 -1.54
CA ASN A 296 -1.33 -11.63 -0.44
C ASN A 296 0.12 -11.87 0.02
N HIS A 297 1.10 -11.80 -0.88
CA HIS A 297 2.51 -11.87 -0.51
C HIS A 297 2.98 -10.63 0.24
N ALA A 298 2.67 -9.42 -0.27
CA ALA A 298 2.99 -8.17 0.42
C ALA A 298 2.32 -8.08 1.79
N TRP A 299 1.08 -8.55 1.91
CA TRP A 299 0.35 -8.64 3.17
C TRP A 299 1.05 -9.52 4.19
N ARG A 300 1.51 -10.71 3.79
CA ARG A 300 2.28 -11.61 4.66
C ARG A 300 3.52 -10.93 5.22
N ILE A 301 4.26 -10.20 4.38
CA ILE A 301 5.43 -9.42 4.83
C ILE A 301 5.01 -8.32 5.80
N CYS A 302 3.94 -7.58 5.51
CA CYS A 302 3.43 -6.54 6.41
C CYS A 302 3.00 -7.10 7.76
N HIS A 303 2.31 -8.25 7.76
CA HIS A 303 1.91 -8.97 8.97
C HIS A 303 3.14 -9.42 9.78
N ASP A 304 4.12 -10.06 9.14
CA ASP A 304 5.32 -10.53 9.82
C ASP A 304 6.13 -9.37 10.41
N LEU A 305 6.28 -8.26 9.68
CA LEU A 305 6.94 -7.06 10.18
C LEU A 305 6.15 -6.38 11.30
N TYR A 306 4.82 -6.36 11.21
CA TYR A 306 3.96 -5.87 12.27
C TYR A 306 4.17 -6.68 13.55
N GLU A 307 4.15 -8.02 13.47
CA GLU A 307 4.44 -8.87 14.61
C GLU A 307 5.86 -8.63 15.14
N GLN A 308 6.88 -8.57 14.29
CA GLN A 308 8.27 -8.39 14.74
C GLN A 308 8.55 -7.00 15.35
N GLU A 309 7.86 -5.95 14.91
CA GLU A 309 8.08 -4.58 15.39
C GLU A 309 7.19 -4.23 16.59
N LYS A 310 5.95 -4.73 16.61
CA LYS A 310 4.90 -4.29 17.55
C LYS A 310 4.40 -5.41 18.48
N ASP A 311 4.72 -6.68 18.22
CA ASP A 311 4.28 -7.78 19.08
C ASP A 311 5.30 -8.07 20.20
N PRO A 312 4.89 -8.04 21.48
CA PRO A 312 5.75 -8.37 22.60
C PRO A 312 6.37 -9.76 22.55
N ARG A 313 5.73 -10.75 21.90
CA ARG A 313 6.17 -12.15 21.96
C ARG A 313 7.52 -12.40 21.32
N ILE A 314 7.85 -11.64 20.28
CA ILE A 314 8.99 -11.92 19.42
C ILE A 314 10.22 -11.15 19.94
N PHE A 315 10.70 -11.53 21.13
CA PHE A 315 11.87 -10.89 21.75
C PHE A 315 13.18 -11.16 20.99
N GLN A 316 13.28 -12.30 20.28
CA GLN A 316 14.53 -12.75 19.65
C GLN A 316 14.68 -12.35 18.16
N GLN A 317 13.57 -12.01 17.47
CA GLN A 317 13.57 -11.59 16.06
C GLN A 317 12.93 -10.20 15.90
N ARG A 318 13.25 -9.29 16.83
CA ARG A 318 12.70 -7.94 16.82
C ARG A 318 13.18 -7.19 15.59
N ALA A 319 12.24 -6.77 14.74
CA ALA A 319 12.55 -5.90 13.62
C ALA A 319 12.95 -4.52 14.16
N ARG A 320 13.71 -3.75 13.36
CA ARG A 320 13.99 -2.36 13.74
C ARG A 320 12.70 -1.53 13.74
N ASP A 321 12.67 -0.51 14.58
CA ASP A 321 11.58 0.48 14.54
C ASP A 321 11.47 1.10 13.14
N GLY A 322 10.24 1.16 12.64
CA GLY A 322 9.91 1.65 11.30
C GLY A 322 10.13 0.65 10.16
N ALA A 323 10.47 -0.61 10.43
CA ALA A 323 10.60 -1.63 9.38
C ALA A 323 9.29 -1.85 8.62
N LEU A 324 8.15 -1.87 9.32
CA LEU A 324 6.82 -1.97 8.68
C LEU A 324 6.57 -0.78 7.74
N ARG A 325 6.83 0.43 8.24
CA ARG A 325 6.66 1.68 7.47
C ARG A 325 7.49 1.64 6.19
N ASP A 326 8.75 1.27 6.30
CA ASP A 326 9.68 1.29 5.17
C ASP A 326 9.32 0.20 4.15
N ASN A 327 8.79 -0.95 4.60
CA ASN A 327 8.21 -1.95 3.69
C ASN A 327 6.96 -1.45 2.98
N LEU A 328 6.06 -0.75 3.67
CA LEU A 328 4.88 -0.13 3.06
C LEU A 328 5.29 0.91 2.00
N LEU A 329 6.30 1.75 2.28
CA LEU A 329 6.84 2.69 1.28
C LEU A 329 7.39 1.96 0.05
N ASN A 330 8.11 0.86 0.25
CA ASN A 330 8.62 0.02 -0.85
C ASN A 330 7.50 -0.63 -1.68
N ALA A 331 6.31 -0.83 -1.12
CA ALA A 331 5.17 -1.40 -1.83
C ALA A 331 4.64 -0.47 -2.92
N PHE A 332 4.73 0.86 -2.75
CA PHE A 332 4.22 1.84 -3.73
C PHE A 332 4.88 1.74 -5.11
N ALA A 333 6.13 1.29 -5.17
CA ALA A 333 6.82 1.08 -6.44
C ALA A 333 6.44 -0.23 -7.15
N LYS A 334 5.71 -1.14 -6.50
CA LYS A 334 5.46 -2.51 -6.96
C LYS A 334 4.03 -2.76 -7.44
N PHE A 335 3.11 -1.88 -7.09
CA PHE A 335 1.69 -1.99 -7.39
C PHE A 335 1.23 -0.88 -8.33
N PRO A 336 0.06 -1.02 -8.97
CA PRO A 336 -0.56 0.09 -9.70
C PRO A 336 -0.68 1.34 -8.83
N PRO A 337 -0.78 2.53 -9.45
CA PRO A 337 -1.06 3.77 -8.72
C PRO A 337 -2.23 3.60 -7.74
N GLU A 338 -2.18 4.31 -6.61
CA GLU A 338 -3.15 4.25 -5.51
C GLU A 338 -3.24 2.92 -4.73
N TRP A 339 -2.82 1.78 -5.27
CA TRP A 339 -2.93 0.48 -4.57
C TRP A 339 -2.06 0.40 -3.32
N GLY A 340 -0.88 1.02 -3.33
CA GLY A 340 -0.05 1.17 -2.14
C GLY A 340 -0.77 1.94 -1.03
N ASP A 341 -1.57 2.95 -1.40
CA ASP A 341 -2.37 3.75 -0.48
C ASP A 341 -3.46 2.91 0.18
N PHE A 342 -4.19 2.11 -0.61
CA PHE A 342 -5.18 1.17 -0.08
C PHE A 342 -4.56 0.06 0.79
N LEU A 343 -3.35 -0.41 0.47
CA LEU A 343 -2.66 -1.39 1.31
C LEU A 343 -2.33 -0.82 2.69
N VAL A 344 -1.94 0.45 2.77
CA VAL A 344 -1.69 1.16 4.04
C VAL A 344 -3.00 1.30 4.84
N LEU A 345 -4.10 1.67 4.18
CA LEU A 345 -5.41 1.74 4.83
C LEU A 345 -5.93 0.36 5.28
N ALA A 346 -5.65 -0.70 4.52
CA ALA A 346 -5.96 -2.07 4.94
C ALA A 346 -5.16 -2.46 6.19
N CYS A 347 -3.87 -2.10 6.26
CA CYS A 347 -3.07 -2.30 7.46
C CYS A 347 -3.65 -1.51 8.65
N HIS A 348 -4.07 -0.26 8.46
CA HIS A 348 -4.70 0.55 9.51
C HIS A 348 -5.98 -0.07 10.08
N ARG A 349 -6.78 -0.73 9.24
CA ARG A 349 -8.03 -1.40 9.65
C ARG A 349 -7.81 -2.73 10.36
N VAL A 350 -6.72 -3.43 10.06
CA VAL A 350 -6.48 -4.78 10.60
C VAL A 350 -5.50 -4.77 11.77
N PHE A 351 -4.48 -3.90 11.72
CA PHE A 351 -3.41 -3.85 12.71
C PHE A 351 -3.73 -2.81 13.79
N PRO A 352 -3.95 -3.21 15.05
CA PRO A 352 -4.35 -2.30 16.13
C PRO A 352 -3.43 -1.09 16.29
N ARG A 353 -2.12 -1.31 16.12
CA ARG A 353 -1.06 -0.29 16.35
C ARG A 353 -0.66 0.51 15.11
N VAL A 354 -1.32 0.28 13.97
CA VAL A 354 -1.26 1.19 12.84
C VAL A 354 -2.35 2.22 13.05
N SER A 355 -2.11 3.24 13.87
CA SER A 355 -3.07 4.30 14.24
C SER A 355 -3.06 5.48 13.26
N SER A 356 -3.92 6.46 13.47
CA SER A 356 -3.90 7.72 12.71
C SER A 356 -2.56 8.46 12.86
N ALA A 357 -1.92 8.41 14.03
CA ALA A 357 -0.58 8.96 14.24
C ALA A 357 0.49 8.25 13.39
N PHE A 358 0.38 6.92 13.22
CA PHE A 358 1.23 6.19 12.28
C PHE A 358 0.99 6.67 10.85
N LEU A 359 -0.27 6.83 10.44
CA LEU A 359 -0.62 7.33 9.11
C LEU A 359 -0.08 8.75 8.87
N GLU A 360 -0.16 9.65 9.85
CA GLU A 360 0.42 11.00 9.76
C GLU A 360 1.94 10.97 9.54
N SER A 361 2.65 10.12 10.30
CA SER A 361 4.08 9.90 10.11
C SER A 361 4.40 9.28 8.75
N PHE A 362 3.55 8.37 8.28
CA PHE A 362 3.68 7.71 6.98
C PHE A 362 3.54 8.72 5.84
N VAL A 363 2.47 9.52 5.82
CA VAL A 363 2.24 10.49 4.74
C VAL A 363 3.29 11.60 4.68
N ALA A 364 3.96 11.90 5.80
CA ALA A 364 5.04 12.89 5.84
C ALA A 364 6.24 12.53 4.95
N ASN A 365 6.40 11.26 4.55
CA ASN A 365 7.46 10.81 3.63
C ASN A 365 7.21 11.24 2.17
N PHE A 366 5.99 11.66 1.82
CA PHE A 366 5.61 12.00 0.45
C PHE A 366 5.61 13.50 0.15
N GLY A 367 5.96 14.36 1.11
CA GLY A 367 6.05 15.80 0.85
C GLY A 367 5.97 16.67 2.10
N THR A 368 6.36 17.93 1.94
CA THR A 368 6.30 18.93 3.01
C THR A 368 4.94 19.61 3.10
N SER A 369 4.21 19.71 1.98
CA SER A 369 2.84 20.22 1.94
C SER A 369 1.81 19.10 1.84
N GLU A 370 0.59 19.37 2.31
CA GLU A 370 -0.53 18.43 2.19
C GLU A 370 -0.89 18.14 0.72
N SER A 371 -0.80 19.15 -0.15
CA SER A 371 -1.04 19.00 -1.59
C SER A 371 -0.05 18.06 -2.27
N GLN A 372 1.22 18.07 -1.85
CA GLN A 372 2.22 17.12 -2.35
C GLN A 372 1.91 15.70 -1.88
N ARG A 373 1.52 15.54 -0.60
CA ARG A 373 1.15 14.23 -0.05
C ARG A 373 -0.07 13.66 -0.75
N GLU A 374 -1.10 14.47 -0.99
CA GLU A 374 -2.33 14.08 -1.69
C GLU A 374 -2.10 13.67 -3.15
N LEU A 375 -0.99 14.09 -3.76
CA LEU A 375 -0.63 13.61 -5.09
C LEU A 375 -0.25 12.12 -5.07
N HIS A 376 0.38 11.65 -3.99
CA HIS A 376 0.93 10.30 -3.86
C HIS A 376 0.05 9.34 -3.05
N VAL A 377 -0.61 9.84 -2.01
CA VAL A 377 -1.43 9.08 -1.05
C VAL A 377 -2.79 9.76 -0.80
N PRO A 378 -3.60 9.95 -1.87
CA PRO A 378 -4.83 10.73 -1.79
C PRO A 378 -5.87 10.19 -0.81
N TYR A 379 -6.03 8.87 -0.69
CA TYR A 379 -7.03 8.25 0.17
C TYR A 379 -6.60 8.29 1.63
N THR A 380 -5.32 8.04 1.95
CA THR A 380 -4.82 8.22 3.32
C THR A 380 -4.89 9.69 3.74
N VAL A 381 -4.54 10.63 2.87
CA VAL A 381 -4.66 12.07 3.19
C VAL A 381 -6.12 12.47 3.42
N ARG A 382 -7.06 11.97 2.59
CA ARG A 382 -8.50 12.18 2.79
C ARG A 382 -8.98 11.63 4.13
N TYR A 383 -8.59 10.41 4.48
CA TYR A 383 -8.91 9.81 5.77
C TYR A 383 -8.40 10.67 6.93
N LEU A 384 -7.14 11.12 6.87
CA LEU A 384 -6.55 11.98 7.90
C LEU A 384 -7.25 13.35 8.02
N ARG A 385 -7.84 13.89 6.95
CA ARG A 385 -8.68 15.10 7.05
C ARG A 385 -9.93 14.83 7.87
N GLN A 386 -10.63 13.72 7.61
CA GLN A 386 -11.81 13.33 8.39
C GLN A 386 -11.45 13.09 9.85
N VAL A 387 -10.31 12.47 10.14
CA VAL A 387 -9.82 12.31 11.53
C VAL A 387 -9.59 13.67 12.21
N LYS A 388 -9.07 14.67 11.49
CA LYS A 388 -8.85 16.02 12.05
C LYS A 388 -10.16 16.76 12.32
N GLU A 389 -11.23 16.43 11.59
CA GLU A 389 -12.56 17.00 11.81
C GLU A 389 -13.23 16.44 13.08
N ASP A 390 -12.75 15.29 13.58
CA ASP A 390 -13.24 14.65 14.81
C ASP A 390 -12.09 14.40 15.82
N PRO A 391 -11.82 15.36 16.72
CA PRO A 391 -10.74 15.27 17.70
C PRO A 391 -10.84 14.07 18.66
N ASP A 392 -12.04 13.52 18.87
CA ASP A 392 -12.25 12.40 19.79
C ASP A 392 -11.61 11.12 19.26
N ILE A 393 -11.53 10.95 17.94
CA ILE A 393 -10.82 9.81 17.32
C ILE A 393 -9.36 9.81 17.77
N TRP A 394 -8.69 10.96 17.65
CA TRP A 394 -7.27 11.09 17.97
C TRP A 394 -7.01 10.88 19.47
N LEU A 395 -7.88 11.44 20.32
CA LEU A 395 -7.78 11.28 21.77
C LEU A 395 -7.94 9.81 22.18
N ASN A 396 -8.94 9.11 21.64
CA ASN A 396 -9.20 7.70 21.92
C ASN A 396 -8.04 6.80 21.46
N GLU A 397 -7.51 7.01 20.25
CA GLU A 397 -6.37 6.25 19.74
C GLU A 397 -5.10 6.50 20.57
N ARG A 398 -4.90 7.74 21.04
CA ARG A 398 -3.77 8.08 21.91
C ARG A 398 -3.89 7.41 23.28
N HIS A 399 -5.05 7.44 23.91
CA HIS A 399 -5.27 6.73 25.18
C HIS A 399 -5.05 5.22 25.03
N ALA A 400 -5.58 4.61 23.97
CA ALA A 400 -5.38 3.19 23.69
C ALA A 400 -3.90 2.82 23.44
N GLU A 401 -3.09 3.75 22.94
CA GLU A 401 -1.65 3.58 22.79
C GLU A 401 -0.91 3.74 24.13
N GLU A 402 -1.26 4.77 24.92
CA GLU A 402 -0.68 4.99 26.25
C GLU A 402 -0.95 3.81 27.21
N GLU A 403 -2.18 3.29 27.21
CA GLU A 403 -2.55 2.08 27.97
C GLU A 403 -1.73 0.86 27.53
N TRP A 404 -1.55 0.68 26.23
CA TRP A 404 -0.76 -0.43 25.70
C TRP A 404 0.72 -0.31 26.07
N GLN A 405 1.31 0.88 25.98
CA GLN A 405 2.69 1.13 26.41
C GLN A 405 2.89 0.85 27.91
N ALA A 406 1.90 1.20 28.74
CA ALA A 406 1.92 0.88 30.16
C ALA A 406 1.87 -0.65 30.40
N GLN A 407 0.98 -1.36 29.71
CA GLN A 407 0.88 -2.82 29.75
C GLN A 407 2.16 -3.52 29.25
N MET A 408 2.78 -3.01 28.19
CA MET A 408 4.05 -3.51 27.67
C MET A 408 5.20 -3.33 28.66
N LYS A 409 5.25 -2.20 29.37
CA LYS A 409 6.22 -1.96 30.43
C LYS A 409 6.01 -2.92 31.61
N GLU A 410 4.76 -3.15 32.00
CA GLU A 410 4.41 -4.12 33.05
C GLU A 410 4.85 -5.54 32.67
N LEU A 411 4.54 -5.97 31.44
CA LEU A 411 4.98 -7.26 30.90
C LEU A 411 6.51 -7.38 30.87
N GLY A 412 7.22 -6.34 30.42
CA GLY A 412 8.67 -6.32 30.41
C GLY A 412 9.27 -6.47 31.81
N ASN A 413 8.70 -5.76 32.79
CA ASN A 413 9.11 -5.89 34.19
C ASN A 413 8.86 -7.31 34.72
N TYR A 414 7.68 -7.88 34.45
CA TYR A 414 7.32 -9.23 34.88
C TYR A 414 8.28 -10.28 34.34
N LEU A 415 8.59 -10.23 33.04
CA LEU A 415 9.51 -11.17 32.41
C LEU A 415 10.95 -11.04 32.92
N ALA A 416 11.41 -9.81 33.20
CA ALA A 416 12.72 -9.57 33.79
C ALA A 416 12.84 -10.15 35.22
N HIS A 417 11.82 -9.95 36.06
CA HIS A 417 11.81 -10.48 37.43
C HIS A 417 11.84 -12.01 37.45
N ARG A 418 11.13 -12.67 36.51
CA ARG A 418 11.14 -14.13 36.37
C ARG A 418 12.53 -14.67 35.98
N GLN A 419 13.22 -14.03 35.04
CA GLN A 419 14.58 -14.42 34.65
C GLN A 419 15.56 -14.32 35.85
N GLU A 420 15.42 -13.31 36.70
CA GLU A 420 16.24 -13.19 37.90
C GLU A 420 15.94 -14.28 38.95
N GLU A 421 14.69 -14.69 39.10
CA GLU A 421 14.32 -15.80 40.00
C GLU A 421 14.84 -17.15 39.50
N ASP A 422 14.73 -17.42 38.19
CA ASP A 422 15.22 -18.66 37.58
C ASP A 422 16.76 -18.74 37.67
N THR A 423 17.46 -17.61 37.50
CA THR A 423 18.93 -17.53 37.63
C THR A 423 19.41 -17.67 39.09
N LYS A 424 18.58 -17.35 40.08
CA LYS A 424 18.90 -17.53 41.52
C LYS A 424 18.59 -18.93 42.04
N LYS A 425 17.75 -19.71 41.34
CA LYS A 425 17.33 -21.07 41.71
C LYS A 425 18.14 -22.18 41.02
N GLY A 426 18.88 -21.87 39.96
CA GLY A 426 19.87 -22.74 39.31
C GLY A 426 21.27 -22.48 39.82
#